data_AF-A0A0F9MVR4-F1
#
_entry.id   AF-A0A0F9MVR4-F1
#
_cell.length_a   1.000
_cell.length_b   1.000
_cell.length_c   1.000
_cell.angle_alpha   90.00
_cell.angle_beta   90.00
_cell.angle_gamma   90.00
#
_symmetry.space_group_name_H-M   'P 1'
#
loop_
_entity.id
_entity.type
_entity.pdbx_description
1 polymer ?
#
loop_
_entity_poly.entity_id
_entity_poly.type
_entity_poly.pdbx_seq_one_letter_code
_entity_poly.pdbx_strand_id
1 'polypeptide(L)'
;MANRLSQEKAQAIAVEYHANGFQKVRALLSVGYSKSYANKVGLKLYDNDLVKRAIAKIQAGLAVKTGYTVADALQEYEDARILAMRINQPAAASTATTGKARLFGFDKDSGGGEKTVIIISPKAPKQVNSEVIDGNSV
;
A
#
# COMPACT_ATOMS: atom_id res chain seq x y z
N MET A 1 -21.55 5.83 23.95
CA MET A 1 -21.93 6.76 22.87
C MET A 1 -21.07 6.48 21.66
N ALA A 2 -21.65 5.96 20.57
CA ALA A 2 -20.91 5.73 19.34
C ALA A 2 -20.56 7.09 18.72
N ASN A 3 -19.27 7.40 18.63
CA ASN A 3 -18.77 8.56 17.88
C ASN A 3 -19.12 8.34 16.40
N ARG A 4 -20.33 8.72 16.00
CA ARG A 4 -20.81 8.61 14.61
C ARG A 4 -19.94 9.55 13.78
N LEU A 5 -19.09 8.97 12.94
CA LEU A 5 -18.35 9.69 11.91
C LEU A 5 -19.35 10.53 11.10
N SER A 6 -19.18 11.84 11.06
CA SER A 6 -20.06 12.72 10.28
C SER A 6 -19.76 12.57 8.78
N GLN A 7 -20.76 12.85 7.95
CA GLN A 7 -20.61 12.82 6.49
C GLN A 7 -19.52 13.81 6.01
N GLU A 8 -19.42 14.96 6.65
CA GLU A 8 -18.38 15.96 6.40
C GLU A 8 -16.97 15.39 6.68
N LYS A 9 -16.78 14.73 7.83
CA LYS A 9 -15.48 14.09 8.15
C LYS A 9 -15.16 12.95 7.19
N ALA A 10 -16.14 12.15 6.79
CA ALA A 10 -15.95 11.10 5.80
C ALA A 10 -15.50 11.68 4.44
N GLN A 11 -16.09 12.81 4.03
CA GLN A 11 -15.70 13.53 2.82
C GLN A 11 -14.27 14.08 2.92
N ALA A 12 -13.91 14.72 4.05
CA ALA A 12 -12.56 15.24 4.27
C ALA A 12 -11.49 14.13 4.21
N ILE A 13 -11.76 12.97 4.85
CA ILE A 13 -10.89 11.80 4.78
C ILE A 13 -10.72 11.33 3.33
N ALA A 14 -11.80 11.25 2.57
CA ALA A 14 -11.75 10.80 1.18
C ALA A 14 -10.96 11.77 0.28
N VAL A 15 -11.11 13.08 0.46
CA VAL A 15 -10.36 14.10 -0.28
C VAL A 15 -8.86 14.00 0.02
N GLU A 16 -8.48 14.01 1.30
CA GLU A 16 -7.07 13.90 1.71
C GLU A 16 -6.44 12.58 1.28
N TYR A 17 -7.22 11.50 1.28
CA TYR A 17 -6.79 10.19 0.80
C TYR A 17 -6.44 10.19 -0.70
N HIS A 18 -7.19 10.92 -1.52
CA HIS A 18 -6.85 11.08 -2.93
C HIS A 18 -5.69 12.07 -3.14
N ALA A 19 -5.65 13.17 -2.40
CA ALA A 19 -4.62 14.20 -2.53
C ALA A 19 -3.21 13.70 -2.15
N ASN A 20 -3.12 12.73 -1.24
CA ASN A 20 -1.85 12.24 -0.71
C ASN A 20 -1.35 10.93 -1.33
N GLY A 21 -1.93 10.50 -2.45
CA GLY A 21 -1.54 9.26 -3.14
C GLY A 21 -1.97 8.00 -2.40
N PHE A 22 -3.20 7.98 -1.86
CA PHE A 22 -3.82 6.80 -1.23
C PHE A 22 -3.15 6.33 0.07
N GLN A 23 -2.57 7.26 0.82
CA GLN A 23 -1.93 6.98 2.10
C GLN A 23 -2.91 7.17 3.26
N LYS A 24 -3.49 6.06 3.74
CA LYS A 24 -4.53 6.05 4.78
C LYS A 24 -4.15 6.82 6.06
N VAL A 25 -2.99 6.50 6.64
CA VAL A 25 -2.52 7.14 7.89
C VAL A 25 -2.30 8.63 7.68
N ARG A 26 -1.67 9.02 6.57
CA ARG A 26 -1.40 10.42 6.25
C ARG A 26 -2.68 11.21 6.06
N ALA A 27 -3.72 10.63 5.45
CA ALA A 27 -5.00 11.29 5.25
C ALA A 27 -5.69 11.57 6.59
N LEU A 28 -5.67 10.61 7.52
CA LEU A 28 -6.22 10.79 8.85
C LEU A 28 -5.47 11.87 9.64
N LEU A 29 -4.13 11.93 9.51
CA LEU A 29 -3.33 12.99 10.11
C LEU A 29 -3.69 14.37 9.54
N SER A 30 -3.85 14.50 8.22
CA SER A 30 -4.27 15.75 7.58
C SER A 30 -5.65 16.23 8.05
N VAL A 31 -6.58 15.31 8.28
CA VAL A 31 -7.93 15.62 8.80
C VAL A 31 -7.92 16.00 10.29
N GLY A 32 -6.76 15.90 10.96
CA GLY A 32 -6.57 16.32 12.36
C GLY A 32 -6.73 15.19 13.38
N TYR A 33 -6.73 13.92 12.96
CA TYR A 33 -6.64 12.81 13.91
C TYR A 33 -5.23 12.72 14.51
N SER A 34 -5.13 12.34 15.78
CA SER A 34 -3.84 12.15 16.43
C SER A 34 -3.05 10.99 15.81
N LYS A 35 -1.71 11.09 15.86
CA LYS A 35 -0.80 10.05 15.36
C LYS A 35 -1.05 8.69 16.00
N SER A 36 -1.33 8.66 17.31
CA SER A 36 -1.66 7.40 18.02
C SER A 36 -2.95 6.78 17.47
N TYR A 37 -3.98 7.58 17.23
CA TYR A 37 -5.24 7.10 16.69
C TYR A 37 -5.11 6.61 15.25
N ALA A 38 -4.51 7.42 14.36
CA ALA A 38 -4.36 7.11 12.94
C ALA A 38 -3.62 5.77 12.70
N ASN A 39 -2.60 5.47 13.51
CA ASN A 39 -1.80 4.24 13.37
C ASN A 39 -2.45 3.00 14.00
N LYS A 40 -3.24 3.15 15.08
CA LYS A 40 -3.78 1.98 15.83
C LYS A 40 -5.21 1.62 15.44
N VAL A 41 -6.10 2.61 15.36
CA VAL A 41 -7.55 2.40 15.26
C VAL A 41 -8.15 3.05 14.02
N GLY A 42 -7.57 4.17 13.58
CA GLY A 42 -8.10 5.00 12.50
C GLY A 42 -8.21 4.28 11.16
N LEU A 43 -7.41 3.24 10.91
CA LEU A 43 -7.53 2.42 9.70
C LEU A 43 -8.92 1.77 9.56
N LYS A 44 -9.61 1.45 10.68
CA LYS A 44 -10.97 0.92 10.67
C LYS A 44 -12.02 1.92 10.16
N LEU A 45 -11.69 3.21 10.10
CA LEU A 45 -12.59 4.22 9.51
C LEU A 45 -12.79 3.99 8.01
N TYR A 46 -11.81 3.38 7.31
CA TYR A 46 -11.94 3.03 5.90
C TYR A 46 -12.91 1.86 5.66
N ASP A 47 -13.25 1.10 6.70
CA ASP A 47 -14.27 0.05 6.62
C ASP A 47 -15.68 0.62 6.77
N ASN A 48 -15.82 1.85 7.26
CA ASN A 48 -17.09 2.53 7.43
C ASN A 48 -17.72 2.91 6.08
N ASP A 49 -19.02 2.64 5.94
CA ASP A 49 -19.75 2.87 4.70
C ASP A 49 -19.74 4.33 4.23
N LEU A 50 -19.71 5.31 5.14
CA LEU A 50 -19.65 6.72 4.77
C LEU A 50 -18.34 7.07 4.07
N VAL A 51 -17.21 6.54 4.57
CA VAL A 51 -15.88 6.76 3.96
C VAL A 51 -15.80 6.05 2.62
N LYS A 52 -16.28 4.79 2.54
CA LYS A 52 -16.33 4.04 1.28
C LYS A 52 -17.15 4.76 0.22
N ARG A 53 -18.35 5.24 0.55
CA ARG A 53 -19.20 6.00 -0.36
C ARG A 53 -18.55 7.31 -0.79
N ALA A 54 -17.90 8.03 0.12
CA ALA A 54 -17.19 9.27 -0.20
C ALA A 54 -16.02 9.02 -1.17
N ILE A 55 -15.22 7.98 -0.94
CA ILE A 55 -14.13 7.58 -1.85
C ILE A 55 -14.69 7.19 -3.23
N ALA A 56 -15.73 6.34 -3.27
CA ALA A 56 -16.35 5.92 -4.53
C ALA A 56 -16.92 7.11 -5.32
N LYS A 57 -17.52 8.09 -4.64
CA LYS A 57 -18.04 9.32 -5.27
C LYS A 57 -16.92 10.13 -5.92
N ILE A 58 -15.78 10.30 -5.24
CA ILE A 58 -14.62 11.00 -5.80
C ILE A 58 -14.07 10.24 -7.00
N GLN A 59 -13.90 8.92 -6.89
CA GLN A 59 -13.43 8.07 -8.00
C GLN A 59 -14.34 8.14 -9.21
N ALA A 60 -15.66 8.04 -9.01
CA ALA A 60 -16.64 8.17 -10.09
C ALA A 60 -16.57 9.57 -10.74
N GLY A 61 -16.45 10.63 -9.94
CA GLY A 61 -16.30 11.99 -10.45
C GLY A 61 -14.99 12.20 -11.22
N LEU A 62 -13.89 11.58 -10.80
CA LEU A 62 -12.62 11.61 -11.51
C LEU A 62 -12.70 10.84 -12.84
N ALA A 63 -13.30 9.65 -12.85
CA ALA A 63 -13.50 8.86 -14.05
C ALA A 63 -14.33 9.62 -15.11
N VAL A 64 -15.37 10.36 -14.69
CA VAL A 64 -16.15 11.22 -15.60
C VAL A 64 -15.30 12.37 -16.14
N LYS A 65 -14.44 12.98 -15.32
CA LYS A 65 -13.59 14.11 -15.75
C LYS A 65 -12.47 13.70 -16.70
N THR A 66 -11.87 12.53 -16.49
CA THR A 66 -10.79 12.04 -17.35
C THR A 66 -11.31 11.29 -18.56
N GLY A 67 -12.57 10.84 -18.55
CA GLY A 67 -13.12 9.95 -19.57
C GLY A 67 -12.44 8.58 -19.60
N TYR A 68 -11.54 8.30 -18.66
CA TYR A 68 -10.73 7.08 -18.64
C TYR A 68 -11.48 5.96 -17.93
N THR A 69 -11.84 4.96 -18.71
CA THR A 69 -12.65 3.82 -18.29
C THR A 69 -11.81 2.58 -18.09
N VAL A 70 -12.41 1.55 -17.47
CA VAL A 70 -11.81 0.21 -17.40
C VAL A 70 -11.59 -0.39 -18.79
N ALA A 71 -12.43 -0.03 -19.78
CA ALA A 71 -12.26 -0.47 -21.16
C ALA A 71 -11.01 0.14 -21.80
N ASP A 72 -10.72 1.42 -21.51
CA ASP A 72 -9.51 2.10 -21.99
C ASP A 72 -8.25 1.45 -21.41
N ALA A 73 -8.24 1.22 -20.09
CA ALA A 73 -7.15 0.51 -19.43
C ALA A 73 -6.94 -0.92 -19.98
N LEU A 74 -8.03 -1.64 -20.26
CA LEU A 74 -7.97 -2.97 -20.86
C LEU A 74 -7.33 -2.94 -22.25
N GLN A 75 -7.72 -1.96 -23.07
CA GLN A 75 -7.18 -1.79 -24.41
C GLN A 75 -5.68 -1.46 -24.36
N GLU A 76 -5.27 -0.53 -23.51
CA GLU A 76 -3.86 -0.16 -23.33
C GLU A 76 -3.00 -1.36 -22.90
N TYR A 77 -3.48 -2.20 -21.98
CA TYR A 77 -2.76 -3.42 -21.62
C TYR A 77 -2.69 -4.44 -22.76
N GLU A 78 -3.73 -4.56 -23.60
CA GLU A 78 -3.67 -5.45 -24.76
C GLU A 78 -2.68 -4.94 -25.80
N ASP A 79 -2.67 -3.64 -26.09
CA ASP A 79 -1.72 -3.03 -27.02
C ASP A 79 -0.28 -3.20 -26.51
N ALA A 80 -0.05 -3.01 -25.21
CA ALA A 80 1.24 -3.28 -24.58
C ALA A 80 1.64 -4.77 -24.67
N ARG A 81 0.70 -5.70 -24.50
CA ARG A 81 0.94 -7.14 -24.66
C ARG A 81 1.33 -7.49 -26.10
N ILE A 82 0.60 -6.98 -27.08
CA ILE A 82 0.88 -7.17 -28.51
C ILE A 82 2.25 -6.61 -28.87
N LEU A 83 2.57 -5.40 -28.41
CA LEU A 83 3.88 -4.79 -28.62
C LEU A 83 4.99 -5.64 -28.00
N ALA A 84 4.83 -6.07 -26.75
CA ALA A 84 5.79 -6.92 -26.05
C ALA A 84 6.04 -8.25 -26.78
N MET A 85 4.98 -8.88 -27.31
CA MET A 85 5.12 -10.07 -28.15
C MET A 85 5.89 -9.79 -29.43
N ARG A 86 5.63 -8.64 -30.09
CA ARG A 86 6.33 -8.24 -31.33
C ARG A 86 7.83 -8.01 -31.11
N ILE A 87 8.23 -7.45 -29.98
CA ILE A 87 9.64 -7.17 -29.65
C ILE A 87 10.32 -8.29 -28.86
N ASN A 88 9.70 -9.49 -28.76
CA ASN A 88 10.20 -10.64 -28.03
C ASN A 88 10.55 -10.35 -26.55
N GLN A 89 9.68 -9.61 -25.86
CA GLN A 89 9.78 -9.31 -24.43
C GLN A 89 8.71 -10.10 -23.64
N PRO A 90 8.90 -11.42 -23.40
CA PRO A 90 7.89 -12.27 -22.78
C PRO A 90 7.55 -11.85 -21.34
N ALA A 91 8.52 -11.31 -20.59
CA ALA A 91 8.28 -10.78 -19.25
C ALA A 91 7.30 -9.60 -19.26
N ALA A 92 7.43 -8.68 -20.21
CA ALA A 92 6.51 -7.55 -20.35
C ALA A 92 5.12 -8.00 -20.81
N ALA A 93 5.03 -9.01 -21.70
CA ALA A 93 3.76 -9.59 -22.12
C ALA A 93 3.02 -10.28 -20.96
N SER A 94 3.75 -10.97 -20.08
CA SER A 94 3.20 -11.57 -18.86
C SER A 94 2.67 -10.49 -17.91
N THR A 95 3.44 -9.43 -17.65
CA THR A 95 3.02 -8.30 -16.82
C THR A 95 1.76 -7.62 -17.35
N ALA A 96 1.66 -7.40 -18.66
CA ALA A 96 0.47 -6.84 -19.28
C ALA A 96 -0.75 -7.76 -19.11
N THR A 97 -0.56 -9.07 -19.25
CA THR A 97 -1.62 -10.08 -19.02
C THR A 97 -2.10 -10.08 -17.56
N THR A 98 -1.16 -10.02 -16.60
CA THR A 98 -1.48 -9.89 -15.17
C THR A 98 -2.21 -8.58 -14.88
N GLY A 99 -1.81 -7.47 -15.50
CA GLY A 99 -2.51 -6.18 -15.42
C GLY A 99 -3.99 -6.29 -15.84
N LYS A 100 -4.27 -6.97 -16.95
CA LYS A 100 -5.64 -7.26 -17.39
C LYS A 100 -6.41 -8.09 -16.36
N ALA A 101 -5.79 -9.13 -15.80
CA ALA A 101 -6.41 -9.96 -14.76
C ALA A 101 -6.74 -9.15 -13.50
N ARG A 102 -5.88 -8.20 -13.10
CA ARG A 102 -6.12 -7.28 -11.97
C ARG A 102 -7.32 -6.36 -12.21
N LEU A 103 -7.52 -5.84 -13.43
CA LEU A 103 -8.67 -4.99 -13.75
C LEU A 103 -10.01 -5.67 -13.44
N PHE A 104 -10.10 -6.99 -13.64
CA PHE A 104 -11.29 -7.79 -13.35
C PHE A 104 -11.27 -8.46 -11.97
N GLY A 105 -10.23 -8.20 -11.17
CA GLY A 105 -10.09 -8.73 -9.81
C GLY A 105 -9.74 -10.21 -9.73
N PHE A 106 -9.23 -10.81 -10.81
CA PHE A 106 -8.72 -12.20 -10.81
C PHE A 106 -7.38 -12.34 -10.08
N ASP A 107 -6.62 -11.26 -9.98
CA ASP A 107 -5.34 -11.18 -9.27
C ASP A 107 -5.45 -10.28 -8.03
N LYS A 108 -6.49 -10.54 -7.23
CA LYS A 108 -6.57 -9.97 -5.87
C LYS A 108 -5.56 -10.70 -5.02
N ASP A 109 -4.42 -10.05 -4.77
CA ASP A 109 -3.58 -10.36 -3.62
C ASP A 109 -4.50 -10.53 -2.40
N SER A 110 -4.58 -11.76 -1.92
CA SER A 110 -5.31 -12.10 -0.72
C SER A 110 -4.55 -11.59 0.50
N GLY A 111 -4.36 -10.26 0.63
CA GLY A 111 -3.93 -9.56 1.84
C GLY A 111 -2.69 -10.10 2.58
N GLY A 112 -1.87 -10.92 1.96
CA GLY A 112 -0.69 -11.54 2.54
C GLY A 112 0.55 -10.94 1.91
N GLY A 113 0.90 -9.71 2.30
CA GLY A 113 2.17 -9.11 1.91
C GLY A 113 3.29 -10.11 2.17
N GLU A 114 4.15 -10.32 1.17
CA GLU A 114 5.32 -11.17 1.27
C GLU A 114 6.07 -10.85 2.57
N LYS A 115 5.96 -11.74 3.56
CA LYS A 115 6.72 -11.61 4.80
C LYS A 115 8.13 -12.11 4.49
N THR A 116 9.03 -11.19 4.15
CA THR A 116 10.46 -11.47 4.15
C THR A 116 10.87 -11.85 5.57
N VAL A 117 11.08 -13.14 5.81
CA VAL A 117 11.62 -13.65 7.09
C VAL A 117 13.13 -13.38 7.08
N ILE A 118 13.57 -12.38 7.83
CA ILE A 118 15.01 -12.16 8.06
C ILE A 118 15.44 -13.13 9.17
N ILE A 119 16.12 -14.22 8.80
CA ILE A 119 16.75 -15.14 9.76
C ILE A 119 18.10 -14.52 10.16
N ILE A 120 18.16 -13.91 11.34
CA ILE A 120 19.43 -13.47 11.93
C ILE A 120 20.00 -14.64 12.73
N SER A 121 20.95 -15.37 12.15
CA SER A 121 21.73 -16.35 12.90
C SER A 121 22.63 -15.61 13.91
N PRO A 122 22.57 -15.90 15.22
CA PRO A 122 23.44 -15.25 16.20
C PRO A 122 24.90 -15.64 15.93
N LYS A 123 25.77 -14.63 15.85
CA LYS A 123 27.21 -14.82 15.69
C LYS A 123 27.78 -15.44 16.96
N ALA A 124 28.52 -16.53 16.82
CA ALA A 124 29.17 -17.20 17.95
C ALA A 124 30.04 -16.21 18.75
N PRO A 125 30.01 -16.25 20.09
CA PRO A 125 30.79 -15.33 20.92
C PRO A 125 32.28 -15.54 20.67
N LYS A 126 33.00 -14.44 20.41
CA LYS A 126 34.48 -14.48 20.34
C LYS A 126 35.01 -14.79 21.74
N GLN A 127 35.78 -15.87 21.87
CA GLN A 127 36.56 -16.12 23.07
C GLN A 127 37.60 -15.00 23.24
N VAL A 128 37.51 -14.28 24.35
CA VAL A 128 38.53 -13.32 24.78
C VAL A 128 39.47 -14.07 25.71
N ASN A 129 40.66 -14.43 25.20
CA ASN A 129 41.72 -14.94 26.06
C ASN A 129 42.31 -13.76 26.83
N SER A 130 42.19 -13.80 28.15
CA SER A 130 42.80 -12.82 29.05
C SER A 130 44.19 -13.32 29.40
N GLU A 131 45.24 -12.57 29.06
CA GLU A 131 46.58 -12.82 29.59
C GLU A 131 46.72 -12.08 30.93
N VAL A 132 47.17 -12.79 31.96
CA VAL A 132 47.48 -12.22 33.27
C VAL A 132 48.84 -11.54 33.17
N ILE A 133 48.88 -10.23 33.40
CA ILE A 133 50.14 -9.49 33.49
C ILE A 133 50.58 -9.58 34.94
N ASP A 134 51.53 -10.47 35.24
CA ASP A 134 52.13 -10.56 36.57
C ASP A 134 52.92 -9.27 36.86
N GLY A 135 52.29 -8.40 37.66
CA GLY A 135 52.92 -7.20 38.21
C GLY A 135 53.94 -7.58 39.28
N ASN A 136 55.18 -7.88 38.88
CA ASN A 136 56.27 -7.98 39.84
C ASN A 136 56.71 -6.56 40.22
N SER A 137 56.41 -6.19 41.46
CA SER A 137 56.85 -4.96 42.11
C SER A 137 58.27 -5.15 42.64
N VAL A 138 59.23 -4.32 42.21
CA VAL A 138 60.23 -3.56 43.00
C VAL A 138 60.80 -2.48 42.10
#